data_AF-A0A1Q7GG19-F1
#
_entry.id   AF-A0A1Q7GG19-F1
#
_cell.length_a   1.000
_cell.length_b   1.000
_cell.length_c   1.000
_cell.angle_alpha   90.00
_cell.angle_beta   90.00
_cell.angle_gamma   90.00
#
_symmetry.space_group_name_H-M   'P 1'
#
loop_
_entity.id
_entity.type
_entity.pdbx_description
1 polymer ?
#
loop_
_entity_poly.entity_id
_entity_poly.type
_entity_poly.pdbx_seq_one_letter_code
_entity_poly.pdbx_strand_id
1 'polypeptide(L)'
;MRLATLCIIGILSSCRPAPRDAYVPNRSDSLAFNDMAAHDSADSALLTPRVVTGPTVIVFWLPAADTLSADDQAQALDDLNNATDHIAPMLKRHDIKLLPTNAETIYVALPNHQRRTILLSGVDYPFGYVLVEPGTAERILAGVYNDDELKDELEAYFDLPPGADSTATGPRIS
;
A
#
# COMPACT_ATOMS: atom_id res chain seq x y z
N MET A 1 -4.24 -79.49 -3.19
CA MET A 1 -3.37 -79.10 -2.06
C MET A 1 -3.13 -77.59 -2.13
N ARG A 2 -3.48 -76.86 -1.05
CA ARG A 2 -3.00 -75.51 -0.63
C ARG A 2 -3.07 -74.38 -1.69
N LEU A 3 -4.07 -73.49 -1.74
CA LEU A 3 -4.45 -72.40 -0.81
C LEU A 3 -3.35 -71.33 -0.64
N ALA A 4 -3.52 -70.17 -1.27
CA ALA A 4 -2.97 -68.88 -0.85
C ALA A 4 -3.63 -67.72 -1.62
N THR A 5 -4.74 -67.26 -1.06
CA THR A 5 -5.44 -66.00 -1.32
C THR A 5 -4.56 -64.82 -0.90
N LEU A 6 -4.50 -63.76 -1.72
CA LEU A 6 -4.05 -62.44 -1.27
C LEU A 6 -4.94 -61.35 -1.89
N CYS A 7 -5.89 -60.89 -1.08
CA CYS A 7 -6.70 -59.70 -1.33
C CYS A 7 -5.85 -58.45 -1.07
N ILE A 8 -5.72 -57.56 -2.05
CA ILE A 8 -5.27 -56.19 -1.81
C ILE A 8 -6.47 -55.26 -2.05
N ILE A 9 -6.95 -54.69 -0.96
CA ILE A 9 -8.04 -53.71 -0.91
C ILE A 9 -7.48 -52.38 -1.37
N GLY A 10 -7.91 -51.91 -2.54
CA GLY A 10 -7.62 -50.56 -3.03
C GLY A 10 -8.46 -49.54 -2.26
N ILE A 11 -7.80 -48.73 -1.43
CA ILE A 11 -8.42 -47.63 -0.69
C ILE A 11 -8.72 -46.50 -1.69
N LEU A 12 -10.02 -46.21 -1.89
CA LEU A 12 -10.50 -45.02 -2.58
C LEU A 12 -10.17 -43.80 -1.72
N SER A 13 -9.07 -43.11 -2.05
CA SER A 13 -8.73 -41.83 -1.44
C SER A 13 -9.46 -40.71 -2.19
N SER A 14 -10.65 -40.38 -1.72
CA SER A 14 -11.46 -39.26 -2.22
C SER A 14 -10.82 -37.93 -1.81
N CYS A 15 -9.92 -37.38 -2.64
CA CYS A 15 -9.44 -36.02 -2.47
C CYS A 15 -10.54 -35.02 -2.87
N ARG A 16 -11.30 -34.52 -1.89
CA ARG A 16 -12.11 -33.31 -2.06
C ARG A 16 -11.18 -32.09 -2.15
N PRO A 17 -11.26 -31.24 -3.18
CA PRO A 17 -10.66 -29.92 -3.12
C PRO A 17 -11.47 -29.05 -2.15
N ALA A 18 -10.83 -28.64 -1.05
CA ALA A 18 -11.37 -27.58 -0.20
C ALA A 18 -11.15 -26.22 -0.91
N PRO A 19 -12.15 -25.32 -0.95
CA PRO A 19 -11.93 -23.96 -1.41
C PRO A 19 -11.00 -23.25 -0.41
N ARG A 20 -9.81 -22.86 -0.87
CA ARG A 20 -8.94 -21.93 -0.15
C ARG A 20 -9.39 -20.51 -0.46
N ASP A 21 -10.46 -20.07 0.20
CA ASP A 21 -10.55 -18.66 0.58
C ASP A 21 -9.62 -18.47 1.78
N ALA A 22 -8.33 -18.33 1.49
CA ALA A 22 -7.40 -17.76 2.44
C ALA A 22 -7.59 -16.24 2.40
N TYR A 23 -8.63 -15.75 3.08
CA TYR A 23 -8.59 -14.39 3.60
C TYR A 23 -7.42 -14.33 4.57
N VAL A 24 -6.29 -13.83 4.09
CA VAL A 24 -5.15 -13.48 4.94
C VAL A 24 -5.58 -12.25 5.72
N PRO A 25 -5.78 -12.34 7.05
CA PRO A 25 -6.15 -11.17 7.82
C PRO A 25 -4.98 -10.20 7.78
N ASN A 26 -5.30 -8.97 7.38
CA ASN A 26 -4.42 -7.85 7.17
C ASN A 26 -3.69 -7.46 8.48
N ARG A 27 -2.59 -8.16 8.79
CA ARG A 27 -1.68 -7.86 9.91
C ARG A 27 -0.38 -7.21 9.44
N SER A 28 -0.28 -6.94 8.14
CA SER A 28 0.95 -6.50 7.47
C SER A 28 1.07 -4.99 7.37
N ASP A 29 -0.04 -4.24 7.41
CA ASP A 29 0.00 -2.82 7.09
C ASP A 29 0.75 -1.99 8.15
N SER A 30 0.55 -2.25 9.45
CA SER A 30 1.27 -1.50 10.50
C SER A 30 2.72 -1.95 10.72
N LEU A 31 3.08 -3.16 10.29
CA LEU A 31 4.46 -3.66 10.40
C LEU A 31 5.30 -3.21 9.19
N ALA A 32 4.68 -3.00 8.02
CA ALA A 32 5.38 -2.61 6.80
C ALA A 32 6.00 -1.20 6.85
N PHE A 33 5.43 -0.25 7.62
CA PHE A 33 6.05 1.09 7.75
C PHE A 33 7.38 1.06 8.49
N ASN A 34 7.47 0.23 9.54
CA ASN A 34 8.74 0.00 10.23
C ASN A 34 9.77 -0.66 9.30
N ASP A 35 9.32 -1.44 8.30
CA ASP A 35 10.21 -2.01 7.28
C ASP A 35 10.74 -0.95 6.29
N MET A 36 10.01 0.14 6.04
CA MET A 36 10.53 1.29 5.28
C MET A 36 11.51 2.14 6.12
N ALA A 37 11.32 2.17 7.44
CA ALA A 37 12.24 2.80 8.38
C ALA A 37 13.59 2.05 8.51
N ALA A 38 13.67 0.81 8.02
CA ALA A 38 14.95 0.19 7.73
C ALA A 38 15.54 0.89 6.50
N HIS A 39 16.46 1.81 6.77
CA HIS A 39 17.29 2.68 5.90
C HIS A 39 17.86 2.09 4.58
N ASP A 40 17.52 0.86 4.22
CA ASP A 40 18.05 0.16 3.06
C ASP A 40 17.00 0.08 1.94
N SER A 41 17.15 0.95 0.92
CA SER A 41 16.40 0.83 -0.33
C SER A 41 16.57 -0.56 -0.98
N ALA A 42 17.58 -1.33 -0.59
CA ALA A 42 17.81 -2.70 -1.06
C ALA A 42 16.92 -3.77 -0.40
N ASP A 43 15.96 -3.40 0.45
CA ASP A 43 14.97 -4.37 0.95
C ASP A 43 14.25 -5.06 -0.23
N SER A 44 14.54 -6.35 -0.39
CA SER A 44 14.08 -7.14 -1.53
C SER A 44 12.56 -7.33 -1.58
N ALA A 45 11.87 -7.24 -0.46
CA ALA A 45 10.41 -7.31 -0.43
C ALA A 45 9.76 -6.00 -0.91
N LEU A 46 10.39 -4.85 -0.62
CA LEU A 46 9.94 -3.53 -1.08
C LEU A 46 10.35 -3.22 -2.52
N LEU A 47 11.38 -3.90 -3.05
CA LEU A 47 11.76 -3.85 -4.47
C LEU A 47 10.82 -4.62 -5.40
N THR A 48 9.94 -5.46 -4.86
CA THR A 48 8.93 -6.15 -5.67
C THR A 48 7.82 -5.17 -6.04
N PRO A 49 7.54 -4.95 -7.35
CA PRO A 49 6.50 -4.03 -7.79
C PRO A 49 5.15 -4.29 -7.15
N ARG A 50 4.53 -3.25 -6.58
CA ARG A 50 3.21 -3.35 -5.94
C ARG A 50 2.11 -3.49 -7.00
N VAL A 51 1.12 -4.32 -6.72
CA VAL A 51 -0.11 -4.42 -7.53
C VAL A 51 -1.27 -3.84 -6.73
N VAL A 52 -1.76 -2.68 -7.16
CA VAL A 52 -2.87 -1.96 -6.54
C VAL A 52 -4.18 -2.43 -7.14
N THR A 53 -5.13 -2.82 -6.29
CA THR A 53 -6.45 -3.31 -6.71
C THR A 53 -7.62 -2.52 -6.09
N GLY A 54 -7.34 -1.48 -5.31
CA GLY A 54 -8.33 -0.60 -4.69
C GLY A 54 -7.69 0.73 -4.25
N PRO A 55 -8.46 1.65 -3.64
CA PRO A 55 -7.94 2.91 -3.12
C PRO A 55 -6.71 2.69 -2.24
N THR A 56 -5.58 3.28 -2.62
CA THR A 56 -4.29 3.04 -1.99
C THR A 56 -3.44 4.30 -2.02
N VAL A 57 -2.83 4.62 -0.89
CA VAL A 57 -1.69 5.53 -0.78
C VAL A 57 -0.43 4.68 -0.76
N ILE A 58 0.50 4.95 -1.66
CA ILE A 58 1.79 4.30 -1.70
C ILE A 58 2.83 5.30 -1.21
N VAL A 59 3.57 4.94 -0.18
CA VAL A 59 4.75 5.70 0.25
C VAL A 59 5.94 5.10 -0.46
N PHE A 60 6.74 5.93 -1.14
CA PHE A 60 7.89 5.45 -1.88
C PHE A 60 9.19 6.05 -1.39
N TRP A 61 10.23 5.22 -1.39
CA TRP A 61 11.62 5.59 -1.15
C TRP A 61 12.50 4.88 -2.19
N LEU A 62 12.92 5.61 -3.22
CA LEU A 62 13.67 5.02 -4.34
C LEU A 62 15.17 4.97 -4.03
N PRO A 63 15.93 4.07 -4.67
CA PRO A 63 17.39 4.01 -4.52
C PRO A 63 18.13 5.33 -4.81
N ALA A 64 17.54 6.21 -5.63
CA ALA A 64 18.10 7.54 -5.88
C ALA A 64 18.12 8.43 -4.62
N ALA A 65 17.26 8.18 -3.63
CA ALA A 65 17.26 8.88 -2.34
C ALA A 65 18.53 8.57 -1.51
N ASP A 66 19.15 7.41 -1.71
CA ASP A 66 20.40 7.03 -1.04
C ASP A 66 21.62 7.81 -1.56
N THR A 67 21.42 8.65 -2.58
CA THR A 67 22.47 9.56 -3.09
C THR A 67 22.49 10.91 -2.37
N LEU A 68 21.48 11.19 -1.54
CA LEU A 68 21.43 12.39 -0.70
C LEU A 68 22.53 12.36 0.37
N SER A 69 22.77 13.51 1.01
CA SER A 69 23.63 13.52 2.20
C SER A 69 22.94 12.72 3.33
N ALA A 70 23.73 12.13 4.23
CA ALA A 70 23.17 11.33 5.33
C ALA A 70 22.22 12.14 6.22
N ASP A 71 22.52 13.43 6.43
CA ASP A 71 21.67 14.33 7.21
C ASP A 71 20.35 14.62 6.49
N ASP A 72 20.39 14.91 5.18
CA ASP A 72 19.19 15.15 4.37
C ASP A 72 18.33 13.89 4.26
N GLN A 73 18.97 12.73 4.15
CA GLN A 73 18.31 11.44 4.10
C GLN A 73 17.55 11.15 5.39
N ALA A 74 18.23 11.35 6.54
CA ALA A 74 17.64 11.14 7.85
C ALA A 74 16.46 12.11 8.08
N GLN A 75 16.63 13.38 7.72
CA GLN A 75 15.57 14.38 7.86
C GLN A 75 14.36 14.05 6.96
N ALA A 76 14.58 13.77 5.68
CA ALA A 76 13.48 13.45 4.76
C ALA A 76 12.72 12.19 5.17
N LEU A 77 13.43 11.17 5.67
CA LEU A 77 12.81 9.94 6.16
C LEU A 77 12.00 10.18 7.44
N ASP A 78 12.52 10.97 8.39
CA ASP A 78 11.80 11.35 9.60
C ASP A 78 10.52 12.12 9.26
N ASP A 79 10.62 13.11 8.39
CA ASP A 79 9.46 13.90 7.96
C ASP A 79 8.42 13.04 7.23
N LEU A 80 8.85 12.14 6.34
CA LEU A 80 7.97 11.22 5.62
C LEU A 80 7.25 10.28 6.58
N ASN A 81 7.96 9.72 7.57
CA ASN A 81 7.37 8.85 8.59
C ASN A 81 6.37 9.62 9.47
N ASN A 82 6.74 10.82 9.93
CA ASN A 82 5.88 11.67 10.75
C ASN A 82 4.57 12.02 10.03
N ALA A 83 4.66 12.47 8.77
CA ALA A 83 3.49 12.78 7.97
C ALA A 83 2.63 11.53 7.67
N THR A 84 3.28 10.40 7.40
CA THR A 84 2.59 9.12 7.16
C THR A 84 1.81 8.66 8.40
N ASP A 85 2.42 8.76 9.59
CA ASP A 85 1.78 8.41 10.86
C ASP A 85 0.57 9.29 11.14
N HIS A 86 0.63 10.57 10.77
CA HIS A 86 -0.49 11.51 10.92
C HIS A 86 -1.71 11.11 10.09
N ILE A 87 -1.52 10.68 8.83
CA ILE A 87 -2.62 10.35 7.91
C ILE A 87 -3.15 8.92 8.08
N ALA A 88 -2.36 8.00 8.64
CA ALA A 88 -2.73 6.59 8.76
C ALA A 88 -4.10 6.33 9.43
N PRO A 89 -4.50 7.03 10.52
CA PRO A 89 -5.82 6.88 11.11
C PRO A 89 -6.97 7.29 10.16
N MET A 90 -6.76 8.33 9.35
CA MET A 90 -7.74 8.79 8.38
C MET A 90 -7.89 7.76 7.25
N LEU A 91 -6.79 7.29 6.65
CA LEU A 91 -6.83 6.26 5.61
C LEU A 91 -7.55 5.00 6.09
N LYS A 92 -7.24 4.55 7.31
CA LYS A 92 -7.89 3.38 7.93
C LYS A 92 -9.40 3.56 8.12
N ARG A 93 -9.87 4.77 8.49
CA ARG A 93 -11.31 5.05 8.63
C ARG A 93 -12.05 4.95 7.29
N HIS A 94 -11.38 5.24 6.19
CA HIS A 94 -11.95 5.27 4.84
C HIS A 94 -11.63 4.03 4.00
N ASP A 95 -11.09 2.96 4.62
CA ASP A 95 -10.66 1.72 3.94
C ASP A 95 -9.66 1.94 2.80
N ILE A 96 -8.85 3.00 2.91
CA ILE A 96 -7.75 3.28 1.98
C ILE A 96 -6.50 2.57 2.50
N LYS A 97 -5.89 1.76 1.63
CA LYS A 97 -4.66 1.03 1.97
C LYS A 97 -3.48 1.98 2.00
N LEU A 98 -2.52 1.70 2.86
CA LEU A 98 -1.25 2.42 2.90
C LEU A 98 -0.14 1.39 2.71
N LEU A 99 0.71 1.56 1.70
CA LEU A 99 1.72 0.57 1.31
C LEU A 99 3.08 1.23 1.06
N PRO A 100 4.17 0.76 1.68
CA PRO A 100 5.52 1.19 1.32
C PRO A 100 6.05 0.48 0.06
N THR A 101 6.93 1.14 -0.68
CA THR A 101 7.64 0.58 -1.84
C THR A 101 9.02 1.22 -2.03
N ASN A 102 10.00 0.39 -2.43
CA ASN A 102 11.28 0.86 -2.95
C ASN A 102 11.41 0.59 -4.46
N ALA A 103 10.42 -0.10 -5.03
CA ALA A 103 10.33 -0.35 -6.46
C ALA A 103 9.97 0.93 -7.22
N GLU A 104 10.67 1.18 -8.33
CA GLU A 104 10.37 2.29 -9.24
C GLU A 104 9.05 2.07 -10.02
N THR A 105 8.48 0.86 -9.97
CA THR A 105 7.30 0.49 -10.74
C THR A 105 6.16 0.06 -9.86
N ILE A 106 4.97 0.60 -10.13
CA ILE A 106 3.70 0.20 -9.53
C ILE A 106 2.76 -0.25 -10.65
N TYR A 107 2.06 -1.35 -10.42
CA TYR A 107 0.99 -1.82 -11.31
C TYR A 107 -0.38 -1.53 -10.70
N VAL A 108 -1.28 -0.94 -11.48
CA VAL A 108 -2.66 -0.70 -11.08
C VAL A 108 -3.58 -1.62 -11.87
N ALA A 109 -4.34 -2.44 -11.18
CA ALA A 109 -5.34 -3.30 -11.82
C ALA A 109 -6.50 -2.45 -12.35
N LEU A 110 -6.88 -2.66 -13.61
CA LEU A 110 -8.01 -1.98 -14.24
C LEU A 110 -9.22 -2.92 -14.30
N PRO A 111 -10.45 -2.39 -14.38
CA PRO A 111 -11.69 -3.20 -14.43
C PRO A 111 -11.75 -4.21 -15.58
N ASN A 112 -11.02 -3.98 -16.67
CA ASN A 112 -10.97 -4.84 -17.85
C ASN A 112 -9.87 -5.93 -17.78
N HIS A 113 -9.42 -6.28 -16.58
CA HIS A 113 -8.31 -7.22 -16.33
C HIS A 113 -6.95 -6.79 -16.93
N GLN A 114 -6.82 -5.54 -17.38
CA GLN A 114 -5.54 -4.96 -17.76
C GLN A 114 -4.82 -4.39 -16.54
N ARG A 115 -3.55 -4.07 -16.72
CA ARG A 115 -2.75 -3.34 -15.73
C ARG A 115 -2.21 -2.08 -16.35
N ARG A 116 -2.35 -0.96 -15.64
CA ARG A 116 -1.60 0.27 -15.92
C ARG A 116 -0.30 0.23 -15.15
N THR A 117 0.78 0.70 -15.78
CA THR A 117 2.08 0.86 -15.13
C THR A 117 2.24 2.32 -14.73
N ILE A 118 2.63 2.57 -13.49
CA ILE A 118 3.12 3.86 -13.01
C ILE A 118 4.62 3.70 -12.79
N LEU A 119 5.40 4.62 -13.35
CA LEU A 119 6.84 4.65 -13.24
C LEU A 119 7.23 5.86 -12.39
N LEU A 120 7.96 5.62 -11.31
CA LEU A 120 8.42 6.63 -10.37
C LEU A 120 9.82 7.15 -10.68
N SER A 121 10.56 6.50 -11.58
CA SER A 121 11.88 7.00 -11.99
C SER A 121 11.73 8.38 -12.66
N GLY A 122 12.54 9.34 -12.25
CA GLY A 122 12.59 10.68 -12.87
C GLY A 122 11.64 11.72 -12.27
N VAL A 123 11.00 11.41 -11.13
CA VAL A 123 10.35 12.43 -10.29
C VAL A 123 11.39 13.38 -9.66
N ASP A 124 10.98 14.59 -9.31
CA ASP A 124 11.87 15.63 -8.76
C ASP A 124 12.53 15.22 -7.43
N TYR A 125 11.79 14.50 -6.58
CA TYR A 125 12.29 13.94 -5.33
C TYR A 125 12.10 12.42 -5.33
N PRO A 126 13.16 11.64 -5.07
CA PRO A 126 13.12 10.18 -5.13
C PRO A 126 12.40 9.53 -3.93
N PHE A 127 11.54 10.27 -3.24
CA PHE A 127 10.71 9.82 -2.14
C PHE A 127 9.41 10.65 -2.12
N GLY A 128 8.35 10.11 -1.49
CA GLY A 128 7.07 10.79 -1.38
C GLY A 128 5.88 9.83 -1.41
N TYR A 129 4.78 10.28 -2.02
CA TYR A 129 3.52 9.52 -2.07
C TYR A 129 2.97 9.36 -3.49
N VAL A 130 2.26 8.26 -3.72
CA VAL A 130 1.40 8.08 -4.89
C VAL A 130 0.00 7.75 -4.42
N LEU A 131 -0.95 8.57 -4.83
CA LEU A 131 -2.37 8.36 -4.59
C LEU A 131 -2.93 7.60 -5.78
N VAL A 132 -3.54 6.44 -5.52
CA VAL A 132 -4.05 5.55 -6.54
C VAL A 132 -5.46 5.11 -6.22
N GLU A 133 -6.37 5.40 -7.13
CA GLU A 133 -7.67 4.74 -7.23
C GLU A 133 -7.79 4.04 -8.60
N PRO A 134 -8.02 2.71 -8.63
CA PRO A 134 -8.23 1.99 -9.88
C PRO A 134 -9.34 2.59 -10.75
N GLY A 135 -8.96 3.01 -11.97
CA GLY A 135 -9.89 3.63 -12.92
C GLY A 135 -9.79 5.15 -13.01
N THR A 136 -9.06 5.81 -12.10
CA THR A 136 -8.73 7.23 -12.17
C THR A 136 -7.24 7.44 -12.49
N ALA A 137 -6.82 8.67 -12.78
CA ALA A 137 -5.40 9.00 -12.90
C ALA A 137 -4.76 9.02 -11.51
N GLU A 138 -3.52 8.55 -11.40
CA GLU A 138 -2.73 8.69 -10.17
C GLU A 138 -2.37 10.15 -9.89
N ARG A 139 -2.10 10.46 -8.62
CA ARG A 139 -1.44 11.71 -8.23
C ARG A 139 -0.11 11.37 -7.56
N ILE A 140 0.99 11.92 -8.07
CA ILE A 140 2.32 11.76 -7.49
C ILE A 140 2.64 13.03 -6.70
N LEU A 141 2.91 12.85 -5.42
CA LEU A 141 3.30 13.89 -4.46
C LEU A 141 4.77 13.65 -4.12
N ALA A 142 5.68 14.20 -4.92
CA ALA A 142 7.11 14.00 -4.75
C ALA A 142 7.66 14.97 -3.70
N GLY A 143 8.40 14.44 -2.73
CA GLY A 143 8.99 15.20 -1.64
C GLY A 143 8.26 15.04 -0.31
N VAL A 144 8.64 15.89 0.64
CA VAL A 144 7.98 15.98 1.95
C VAL A 144 6.81 16.95 1.86
N TYR A 145 5.69 16.56 2.47
CA TYR A 145 4.51 17.39 2.64
C TYR A 145 4.28 17.58 4.14
N ASN A 146 3.84 18.77 4.54
CA ASN A 146 3.37 18.96 5.91
C ASN A 146 2.01 18.26 6.12
N ASP A 147 1.65 18.01 7.38
CA ASP A 147 0.46 17.25 7.76
C ASP A 147 -0.83 17.77 7.12
N ASP A 148 -1.05 19.09 7.14
CA ASP A 148 -2.27 19.72 6.63
C ASP A 148 -2.34 19.63 5.09
N GLU A 149 -1.23 19.91 4.40
CA GLU A 149 -1.16 19.85 2.94
C GLU A 149 -1.35 18.42 2.42
N LEU A 150 -0.69 17.44 3.05
CA LEU A 150 -0.85 16.03 2.67
C LEU A 150 -2.29 15.56 2.88
N LYS A 151 -2.90 15.99 3.98
CA LYS A 151 -4.30 15.68 4.27
C LYS A 151 -5.24 16.30 3.24
N ASP A 152 -5.08 17.58 2.91
CA ASP A 152 -5.90 18.27 1.91
C ASP A 152 -5.79 17.59 0.53
N GLU A 153 -4.59 17.17 0.14
CA GLU A 153 -4.36 16.41 -1.09
C GLU A 153 -5.09 15.05 -1.10
N LEU A 154 -5.09 14.35 0.04
CA LEU A 154 -5.80 13.08 0.20
C LEU A 154 -7.32 13.27 0.18
N GLU A 155 -7.83 14.28 0.89
CA GLU A 155 -9.26 14.61 0.89
C GLU A 155 -9.74 14.96 -0.52
N ALA A 156 -8.97 15.76 -1.25
CA ALA A 156 -9.29 16.13 -2.61
C ALA A 156 -9.20 14.97 -3.62
N TYR A 157 -8.23 14.06 -3.46
CA TYR A 157 -8.04 12.95 -4.40
C TYR A 157 -9.07 11.84 -4.22
N PHE A 158 -9.35 11.45 -2.97
CA PHE A 158 -10.26 10.34 -2.64
C PHE A 158 -11.71 10.80 -2.37
N ASP A 159 -12.03 12.07 -2.60
CA ASP A 159 -13.34 12.69 -2.33
C ASP A 159 -13.80 12.44 -0.88
N LEU A 160 -12.89 12.64 0.08
CA LEU A 160 -13.15 12.43 1.50
C LEU A 160 -13.85 13.66 2.09
N PRO A 161 -14.74 13.46 3.09
CA PRO A 161 -15.32 14.59 3.79
C PRO A 161 -14.22 15.38 4.50
N PRO A 162 -14.25 16.72 4.44
CA PRO A 162 -13.27 17.53 5.14
C PRO A 162 -13.31 17.21 6.63
N GLY A 163 -12.12 17.04 7.22
CA GLY A 163 -11.92 16.55 8.57
C GLY A 163 -13.04 16.93 9.56
N ALA A 164 -13.74 15.91 10.05
CA ALA A 164 -14.77 16.01 11.09
C ALA A 164 -14.16 16.38 12.45
N ASP A 165 -13.60 17.59 12.53
CA ASP A 165 -13.42 18.42 13.72
C ASP A 165 -13.92 19.86 13.48
N SER A 166 -14.39 20.18 12.27
CA SER A 166 -15.32 21.29 12.09
C SER A 166 -16.69 20.83 12.54
N THR A 167 -17.11 21.24 13.74
CA THR A 167 -18.51 21.22 14.14
C THR A 167 -19.33 21.84 13.02
N ALA A 168 -19.98 21.01 12.20
CA ALA A 168 -21.03 21.43 11.31
C ALA A 168 -22.14 21.97 12.20
N THR A 169 -22.08 23.27 12.51
CA THR A 169 -23.23 24.03 12.93
C THR A 169 -24.14 24.05 11.72
N GLY A 170 -24.94 23.00 11.57
CA GLY A 170 -26.12 23.06 10.73
C GLY A 170 -26.96 24.26 11.17
N PRO A 171 -27.71 24.90 10.26
CA PRO A 171 -28.51 26.06 10.63
C PRO A 171 -29.49 25.64 11.73
N ARG A 172 -29.40 26.27 12.91
CA ARG A 172 -30.45 26.18 13.91
C ARG A 172 -31.66 26.92 13.37
N ILE A 173 -32.54 26.18 12.70
CA ILE A 173 -33.91 26.62 12.48
C ILE A 173 -34.60 26.67 13.85
N SER A 174 -34.98 27.88 14.28
CA SER A 174 -35.99 28.12 15.33
C SER A 174 -37.36 28.25 14.70
#